data_AF-A0A4P9YWV4-F1
#
_entry.id   AF-A0A4P9YWV4-F1
#
_cell.length_a   1.000
_cell.length_b   1.000
_cell.length_c   1.000
_cell.angle_alpha   90.00
_cell.angle_beta   90.00
_cell.angle_gamma   90.00
#
_symmetry.space_group_name_H-M   'P 1'
#
loop_
_entity.id
_entity.type
_entity.pdbx_description
1 polymer ?
#
loop_
_entity_poly.entity_id
_entity_poly.type
_entity_poly.pdbx_seq_one_letter_code
_entity_poly.pdbx_strand_id
1 'polypeptide(L)'
;MLKLLLQELMRCDQDDIHAQLLGQLVGHWGEHAFIQAADRAEQQRMTQIVLAMLRHATPRAVEQVAHTAVFLDAINRRLDSTVGFYRKIGMVTAEAFSAIASPAGNKLNFELDANDDDVILLRKLCSTPELPHTSHAPDDGNDAGEQVASMLHEESNDDGDDGDADPDAIVRPIDELSEEEEEEEEKEALSLMGDWRLRYP
;
A
#
# COMPACT_ATOMS: atom_id res chain seq x y z
N MET A 1 -15.69 -21.94 -6.79
CA MET A 1 -17.04 -21.36 -7.05
C MET A 1 -16.98 -19.84 -7.14
N LEU A 2 -16.47 -19.14 -6.12
CA LEU A 2 -16.29 -17.67 -6.12
C LEU A 2 -15.51 -17.13 -7.34
N LYS A 3 -14.41 -17.80 -7.71
CA LYS A 3 -13.60 -17.44 -8.89
C LYS A 3 -14.38 -17.49 -10.21
N LEU A 4 -15.30 -18.46 -10.36
CA LEU A 4 -16.11 -18.62 -11.58
C LEU A 4 -17.24 -17.59 -11.65
N LEU A 5 -17.85 -17.26 -10.50
CA LEU A 5 -18.86 -16.21 -10.42
C LEU A 5 -18.26 -14.84 -10.69
N LEU A 6 -17.09 -14.54 -10.13
CA LEU A 6 -16.34 -13.34 -10.45
C LEU A 6 -16.02 -13.30 -11.94
N GLN A 7 -15.39 -14.36 -12.47
CA GLN A 7 -14.95 -14.42 -13.86
C GLN A 7 -16.08 -14.24 -14.89
N GLU A 8 -17.29 -14.74 -14.60
CA GLU A 8 -18.44 -14.59 -15.51
C GLU A 8 -19.09 -13.20 -15.40
N LEU A 9 -19.06 -12.56 -14.23
CA LEU A 9 -19.53 -11.19 -14.04
C LEU A 9 -18.61 -10.16 -14.74
N MET A 10 -17.35 -10.53 -15.03
CA MET A 10 -16.32 -9.63 -15.56
C MET A 10 -16.03 -9.78 -17.07
N ARG A 11 -16.96 -10.40 -17.81
CA ARG A 11 -16.77 -10.75 -19.23
C ARG A 11 -17.45 -9.81 -20.22
N CYS A 12 -18.23 -8.84 -19.74
CA CYS A 12 -18.83 -7.78 -20.56
C CYS A 12 -17.93 -6.54 -20.56
N ASP A 13 -18.00 -5.75 -21.63
CA ASP A 13 -17.34 -4.45 -21.77
C ASP A 13 -18.02 -3.45 -20.81
N GLN A 14 -17.65 -3.53 -19.53
CA GLN A 14 -18.39 -3.01 -18.38
C GLN A 14 -17.45 -2.31 -17.38
N ASP A 15 -16.55 -1.47 -17.89
CA ASP A 15 -15.65 -0.63 -17.07
C ASP A 15 -16.42 0.07 -15.93
N ASP A 16 -17.60 0.62 -16.22
CA ASP A 16 -18.43 1.31 -15.23
C ASP A 16 -18.95 0.37 -14.13
N ILE A 17 -19.28 -0.88 -14.46
CA ILE A 17 -19.73 -1.87 -13.45
C ILE A 17 -18.53 -2.36 -12.63
N HIS A 18 -17.38 -2.58 -13.27
CA HIS A 18 -16.14 -2.93 -12.56
C HIS A 18 -15.74 -1.83 -11.59
N ALA A 19 -15.77 -0.57 -12.02
CA ALA A 19 -15.46 0.57 -11.18
C ALA A 19 -16.48 0.73 -10.04
N GLN A 20 -17.78 0.55 -10.32
CA GLN A 20 -18.82 0.63 -9.30
C GLN A 20 -18.64 -0.47 -8.24
N LEU A 21 -18.45 -1.72 -8.65
CA LEU A 21 -18.28 -2.85 -7.73
C LEU A 21 -16.99 -2.72 -6.91
N LEU A 22 -15.88 -2.37 -7.56
CA LEU A 22 -14.61 -2.13 -6.88
C LEU A 22 -14.71 -0.96 -5.91
N GLY A 23 -15.36 0.14 -6.30
CA GLY A 23 -15.58 1.31 -5.45
C GLY A 23 -16.45 0.99 -4.22
N GLN A 24 -17.52 0.20 -4.38
CA GLN A 24 -18.34 -0.26 -3.25
C GLN A 24 -17.54 -1.15 -2.29
N LEU A 25 -16.75 -2.08 -2.84
CA LEU A 25 -15.93 -2.98 -2.04
C LEU A 25 -14.85 -2.23 -1.26
N VAL A 26 -14.15 -1.30 -1.92
CA VAL A 26 -13.17 -0.40 -1.28
C VAL A 26 -13.84 0.46 -0.22
N GLY A 27 -15.03 0.99 -0.50
CA GLY A 27 -15.82 1.77 0.45
C GLY A 27 -16.04 1.01 1.75
N HIS A 28 -16.57 -0.21 1.66
CA HIS A 28 -16.78 -1.06 2.83
C HIS A 28 -15.47 -1.46 3.52
N TRP A 29 -14.45 -1.83 2.74
CA TRP A 29 -13.12 -2.18 3.26
C TRP A 29 -12.44 -1.01 4.02
N GLY A 30 -12.74 0.23 3.63
CA GLY A 30 -12.23 1.46 4.25
C GLY A 30 -13.16 2.08 5.29
N GLU A 31 -14.28 1.46 5.62
CA GLU A 31 -15.20 1.97 6.64
C GLU A 31 -14.54 1.92 8.02
N HIS A 32 -14.63 3.03 8.75
CA HIS A 32 -14.07 3.13 10.09
C HIS A 32 -14.62 2.04 11.03
N ALA A 33 -15.93 1.78 10.97
CA ALA A 33 -16.57 0.74 11.76
C ALA A 33 -16.03 -0.65 11.41
N PHE A 34 -15.80 -0.95 10.12
CA PHE A 34 -15.20 -2.20 9.70
C PHE A 34 -13.77 -2.32 10.22
N ILE A 35 -12.94 -1.28 10.07
CA ILE A 35 -11.55 -1.27 10.54
C ILE A 35 -11.46 -1.53 12.06
N GLN A 36 -12.38 -0.97 12.85
CA GLN A 36 -12.39 -1.13 14.30
C GLN A 36 -12.99 -2.44 14.80
N ALA A 37 -14.04 -2.95 14.14
CA ALA A 37 -14.82 -4.08 14.66
C ALA A 37 -14.36 -5.44 14.11
N ALA A 38 -13.89 -5.49 12.86
CA ALA A 38 -13.54 -6.76 12.22
C ALA A 38 -12.19 -7.28 12.73
N ASP A 39 -12.15 -8.59 13.02
CA ASP A 39 -10.95 -9.25 13.51
C ASP A 39 -9.86 -9.33 12.42
N ARG A 40 -8.63 -9.69 12.82
CA ARG A 40 -7.50 -9.79 11.86
C ARG A 40 -7.83 -10.68 10.65
N ALA A 41 -8.53 -11.80 10.85
CA ALA A 41 -8.83 -12.74 9.78
C ALA A 41 -9.88 -12.17 8.81
N GLU A 42 -10.86 -11.43 9.30
CA GLU A 42 -11.85 -10.72 8.50
C GLU A 42 -11.22 -9.59 7.68
N GLN A 43 -10.35 -8.78 8.31
CA GLN A 43 -9.59 -7.72 7.63
C GLN A 43 -8.72 -8.29 6.51
N GLN A 44 -8.05 -9.41 6.78
CA GLN A 44 -7.25 -10.12 5.80
C GLN A 44 -8.14 -10.64 4.66
N ARG A 45 -9.23 -11.36 4.96
CA ARG A 45 -10.15 -11.88 3.94
C ARG A 45 -10.71 -10.77 3.05
N MET A 46 -11.15 -9.66 3.63
CA MET A 46 -11.68 -8.53 2.87
C MET A 46 -10.61 -7.92 1.95
N THR A 47 -9.39 -7.73 2.47
CA THR A 47 -8.26 -7.25 1.66
C THR A 47 -7.97 -8.21 0.50
N GLN A 48 -7.97 -9.52 0.75
CA GLN A 48 -7.77 -10.52 -0.31
C GLN A 48 -8.85 -10.44 -1.39
N ILE A 49 -10.10 -10.16 -1.03
CA ILE A 49 -11.20 -9.98 -2.00
C ILE A 49 -10.96 -8.71 -2.83
N VAL A 50 -10.58 -7.59 -2.21
CA VAL A 50 -10.22 -6.34 -2.92
C VAL A 50 -9.09 -6.60 -3.92
N LEU A 51 -8.01 -7.22 -3.47
CA LEU A 51 -6.85 -7.54 -4.30
C LEU A 51 -7.17 -8.54 -5.43
N ALA A 52 -8.06 -9.51 -5.17
CA ALA A 52 -8.53 -10.42 -6.20
C ALA A 52 -9.42 -9.71 -7.24
N MET A 53 -10.26 -8.77 -6.83
CA MET A 53 -11.06 -7.95 -7.74
C MET A 53 -10.16 -7.09 -8.63
N LEU A 54 -9.11 -6.49 -8.07
CA LEU A 54 -8.14 -5.69 -8.83
C LEU A 54 -7.50 -6.48 -9.98
N ARG A 55 -7.11 -7.74 -9.74
CA ARG A 55 -6.53 -8.61 -10.77
C ARG A 55 -7.42 -8.76 -12.00
N HIS A 56 -8.72 -8.58 -11.82
CA HIS A 56 -9.69 -8.82 -12.87
C HIS A 56 -10.38 -7.55 -13.41
N ALA A 57 -10.27 -6.43 -12.69
CA ALA A 57 -10.72 -5.15 -13.17
C ALA A 57 -9.87 -4.68 -14.37
N THR A 58 -10.48 -3.93 -15.27
CA THR A 58 -9.75 -3.28 -16.36
C THR A 58 -8.90 -2.14 -15.78
N PRO A 59 -7.74 -1.81 -16.37
CA PRO A 59 -6.92 -0.69 -15.90
C PRO A 59 -7.71 0.63 -15.78
N ARG A 60 -8.62 0.87 -16.74
CA ARG A 60 -9.51 2.04 -16.74
C ARG A 60 -10.46 2.06 -15.55
N ALA A 61 -11.08 0.93 -15.19
CA ALA A 61 -11.95 0.85 -14.02
C ALA A 61 -11.16 1.08 -12.71
N VAL A 62 -9.93 0.55 -12.63
CA VAL A 62 -9.05 0.77 -11.48
C VAL A 62 -8.64 2.24 -11.37
N GLU A 63 -8.27 2.88 -12.49
CA GLU A 63 -7.95 4.30 -12.55
C GLU A 63 -9.13 5.18 -12.10
N GLN A 64 -10.35 4.86 -12.54
CA GLN A 64 -11.56 5.56 -12.11
C GLN A 64 -11.73 5.51 -10.59
N VAL A 65 -11.52 4.34 -9.97
CA VAL A 65 -11.67 4.16 -8.51
C VAL A 65 -10.52 4.80 -7.74
N ALA A 66 -9.28 4.69 -8.23
CA ALA A 66 -8.08 5.19 -7.56
C ALA A 66 -8.11 6.72 -7.33
N HIS A 67 -8.85 7.46 -8.15
CA HIS A 67 -9.00 8.91 -8.02
C HIS A 67 -10.23 9.34 -7.21
N THR A 68 -11.03 8.40 -6.71
CA THR A 68 -12.21 8.74 -5.90
C THR A 68 -11.82 9.10 -4.46
N ALA A 69 -12.57 10.04 -3.86
CA ALA A 69 -12.44 10.36 -2.45
C ALA A 69 -12.65 9.12 -1.56
N VAL A 70 -13.56 8.22 -1.95
CA VAL A 70 -13.82 6.96 -1.22
C VAL A 70 -12.57 6.11 -1.11
N PHE A 71 -11.81 5.95 -2.19
CA PHE A 71 -10.56 5.20 -2.18
C PHE A 71 -9.48 5.91 -1.35
N LEU A 72 -9.28 7.22 -1.57
CA LEU A 72 -8.24 7.97 -0.85
C LEU A 72 -8.51 7.98 0.66
N ASP A 73 -9.75 8.17 1.09
CA ASP A 73 -10.15 8.10 2.49
C ASP A 73 -9.94 6.69 3.07
N ALA A 74 -10.27 5.64 2.30
CA ALA A 74 -10.06 4.26 2.70
C ALA A 74 -8.58 3.95 2.95
N ILE A 75 -7.69 4.41 2.05
CA ILE A 75 -6.24 4.29 2.21
C ILE A 75 -5.77 5.09 3.43
N ASN A 76 -6.15 6.36 3.56
CA ASN A 76 -5.72 7.20 4.68
C ASN A 76 -6.10 6.59 6.03
N ARG A 77 -7.35 6.14 6.20
CA ARG A 77 -7.79 5.49 7.45
C ARG A 77 -6.98 4.25 7.80
N ARG A 78 -6.53 3.48 6.81
CA ARG A 78 -5.67 2.31 7.02
C ARG A 78 -4.26 2.73 7.43
N LEU A 79 -3.71 3.76 6.80
CA LEU A 79 -2.37 4.28 7.08
C LEU A 79 -2.31 4.98 8.45
N ASP A 80 -3.39 5.65 8.86
CA ASP A 80 -3.53 6.32 10.16
C ASP A 80 -3.71 5.34 11.34
N SER A 81 -3.94 4.06 11.06
CA SER A 81 -4.11 3.05 12.11
C SER A 81 -2.83 2.87 12.93
N THR A 82 -2.95 2.78 14.26
CA THR A 82 -1.85 2.43 15.16
C THR A 82 -1.44 0.95 15.06
N VAL A 83 -2.33 0.08 14.57
CA VAL A 83 -2.05 -1.34 14.33
C VAL A 83 -1.26 -1.52 13.04
N GLY A 84 -0.04 -2.07 13.15
CA GLY A 84 0.88 -2.25 12.02
C GLY A 84 0.34 -3.13 10.89
N PHE A 85 -0.42 -4.17 11.23
CA PHE A 85 -1.07 -5.03 10.23
C PHE A 85 -2.06 -4.25 9.34
N TYR A 86 -2.84 -3.31 9.90
CA TYR A 86 -3.80 -2.53 9.13
C TYR A 86 -3.13 -1.51 8.21
N ARG A 87 -2.03 -0.89 8.68
CA ARG A 87 -1.19 -0.06 7.82
C ARG A 87 -0.60 -0.87 6.67
N LYS A 88 -0.10 -2.07 6.96
CA LYS A 88 0.49 -2.99 5.97
C LYS A 88 -0.49 -3.33 4.86
N ILE A 89 -1.71 -3.77 5.19
CA ILE A 89 -2.72 -4.08 4.15
C ILE A 89 -3.14 -2.82 3.37
N GLY A 90 -3.14 -1.65 4.00
CA GLY A 90 -3.34 -0.36 3.33
C GLY A 90 -2.25 -0.07 2.29
N MET A 91 -0.98 -0.19 2.69
CA MET A 91 0.17 0.01 1.82
C MET A 91 0.17 -0.96 0.63
N VAL A 92 0.03 -2.27 0.87
CA VAL A 92 -0.01 -3.26 -0.23
C VAL A 92 -1.15 -2.99 -1.21
N THR A 93 -2.32 -2.58 -0.70
CA THR A 93 -3.47 -2.26 -1.56
C THR A 93 -3.20 -1.00 -2.38
N ALA A 94 -2.62 0.05 -1.79
CA ALA A 94 -2.24 1.27 -2.50
C ALA A 94 -1.18 1.01 -3.59
N GLU A 95 -0.15 0.19 -3.30
CA GLU A 95 0.84 -0.24 -4.30
C GLU A 95 0.14 -0.93 -5.48
N ALA A 96 -0.74 -1.90 -5.19
CA ALA A 96 -1.45 -2.67 -6.21
C ALA A 96 -2.33 -1.78 -7.11
N PHE A 97 -3.09 -0.85 -6.52
CA PHE A 97 -3.89 0.12 -7.29
C PHE A 97 -3.00 0.99 -8.18
N SER A 98 -1.91 1.53 -7.64
CA SER A 98 -1.01 2.40 -8.42
C SER A 98 -0.36 1.66 -9.59
N ALA A 99 0.03 0.40 -9.39
CA ALA A 99 0.68 -0.41 -10.40
C ALA A 99 -0.23 -0.72 -11.59
N ILE A 100 -1.53 -0.87 -11.34
CA ILE A 100 -2.54 -1.17 -12.36
C ILE A 100 -3.06 0.11 -13.03
N ALA A 101 -3.33 1.17 -12.26
CA ALA A 101 -3.86 2.43 -12.78
C ALA A 101 -2.86 3.20 -13.65
N SER A 102 -1.55 3.05 -13.39
CA SER A 102 -0.50 3.74 -14.15
C SER A 102 0.68 2.82 -14.46
N PRO A 103 0.56 1.91 -15.44
CA PRO A 103 1.60 0.92 -15.74
C PRO A 103 2.95 1.54 -16.14
N ALA A 104 2.92 2.70 -16.81
CA ALA A 104 4.08 3.46 -17.29
C ALA A 104 4.43 4.68 -16.41
N GLY A 105 3.65 4.94 -15.35
CA GLY A 105 3.86 6.06 -14.44
C GLY A 105 4.69 5.69 -13.21
N ASN A 106 4.92 6.67 -12.34
CA ASN A 106 5.51 6.43 -11.03
C ASN A 106 4.52 5.59 -10.20
N LYS A 107 4.95 4.39 -9.80
CA LYS A 107 4.18 3.49 -8.95
C LYS A 107 4.50 3.79 -7.50
N LEU A 108 3.49 3.67 -6.64
CA LEU A 108 3.72 3.71 -5.20
C LEU A 108 4.54 2.48 -4.80
N ASN A 109 5.54 2.71 -3.95
CA ASN A 109 6.35 1.68 -3.32
C ASN A 109 6.65 2.15 -1.90
N PHE A 110 6.15 1.41 -0.92
CA PHE A 110 6.37 1.67 0.51
C PHE A 110 7.54 0.86 1.07
N GLU A 111 8.31 0.18 0.20
CA GLU A 111 9.50 -0.58 0.59
C GLU A 111 9.24 -1.65 1.66
N LEU A 112 8.05 -2.25 1.61
CA LEU A 112 7.65 -3.32 2.53
C LEU A 112 8.59 -4.52 2.45
N ASP A 113 8.93 -5.09 3.60
CA ASP A 113 9.78 -6.28 3.71
C ASP A 113 9.27 -7.42 2.80
N ALA A 114 10.14 -7.82 1.87
CA ALA A 114 9.85 -8.86 0.89
C ALA A 114 9.76 -10.26 1.52
N ASN A 115 10.28 -10.45 2.75
CA ASN A 115 10.23 -11.71 3.49
C ASN A 115 9.03 -11.81 4.45
N ASP A 116 8.21 -10.76 4.53
CA ASP A 116 7.02 -10.76 5.38
C ASP A 116 5.92 -11.63 4.76
N ASP A 117 5.49 -12.67 5.50
CA ASP A 117 4.50 -13.64 5.04
C ASP A 117 3.17 -13.00 4.62
N ASP A 118 2.72 -11.95 5.33
CA ASP A 118 1.47 -11.24 4.98
C ASP A 118 1.66 -10.50 3.64
N VAL A 119 2.78 -9.82 3.46
CA VAL A 119 3.10 -9.08 2.22
C VAL A 119 3.19 -10.03 1.03
N ILE A 120 3.90 -11.14 1.19
CA ILE A 120 4.04 -12.18 0.17
C ILE A 120 2.67 -12.72 -0.24
N LEU A 121 1.83 -13.08 0.73
CA LEU A 121 0.51 -13.62 0.49
C LEU A 121 -0.38 -12.63 -0.28
N LEU A 122 -0.38 -11.36 0.13
CA LEU A 122 -1.23 -10.33 -0.47
C LEU A 122 -0.77 -9.97 -1.89
N ARG A 123 0.54 -9.79 -2.11
CA ARG A 123 1.10 -9.50 -3.45
C ARG A 123 0.78 -10.60 -4.46
N LYS A 124 0.84 -11.88 -4.05
CA LYS A 124 0.48 -13.04 -4.90
C LYS A 124 -0.94 -13.00 -5.45
N LEU A 125 -1.87 -12.28 -4.82
CA LEU A 125 -3.26 -12.19 -5.28
C LEU A 125 -3.44 -11.20 -6.43
N CYS A 126 -2.61 -10.15 -6.48
CA CYS A 126 -2.61 -9.15 -7.55
C CYS A 126 -1.64 -9.46 -8.68
N SER A 127 -0.57 -10.22 -8.43
CA SER A 127 0.35 -10.62 -9.49
C SER A 127 -0.37 -11.46 -10.55
N THR A 128 -0.42 -10.96 -11.78
CA THR A 128 -0.66 -11.80 -12.95
C THR A 128 0.48 -12.80 -13.07
N PRO A 129 0.23 -14.08 -13.42
CA PRO A 129 1.32 -14.98 -13.78
C PRO A 129 2.03 -14.34 -14.98
N GLU A 130 3.27 -13.88 -14.76
CA GLU A 130 4.11 -13.44 -15.85
C GLU A 130 4.23 -14.61 -16.84
N LEU A 131 3.86 -14.36 -18.10
CA LEU A 131 4.33 -15.20 -19.18
C LEU A 131 5.87 -15.18 -19.10
N PRO A 132 6.55 -16.33 -19.27
CA PRO A 132 7.98 -16.42 -19.03
C PRO A 132 8.70 -15.36 -19.85
N HIS A 133 9.31 -14.40 -19.14
CA HIS A 133 10.27 -13.50 -19.73
C HIS A 133 11.41 -14.36 -20.26
N THR A 134 11.42 -14.57 -21.57
CA THR A 134 12.61 -15.03 -22.28
C THR A 134 13.68 -13.99 -22.02
N SER A 135 14.57 -14.26 -21.07
CA SER A 135 15.84 -13.57 -20.94
C SER A 135 16.65 -13.87 -22.20
N HIS A 136 16.44 -13.10 -23.26
CA HIS A 136 17.46 -12.96 -24.27
C HIS A 136 18.56 -12.11 -23.63
N ALA A 137 19.53 -12.81 -23.04
CA ALA A 137 20.85 -12.26 -22.83
C ALA A 137 21.37 -11.72 -24.18
N PRO A 138 21.97 -10.53 -24.24
CA PRO A 138 22.73 -10.13 -25.39
C PRO A 138 23.94 -11.07 -25.50
N ASP A 139 24.01 -11.76 -26.64
CA ASP A 139 25.14 -12.55 -27.09
C ASP A 139 26.35 -11.62 -27.24
N ASP A 140 27.31 -11.78 -26.33
CA ASP A 140 28.52 -10.98 -26.22
C ASP A 140 29.52 -11.49 -27.28
N GLY A 141 29.50 -10.84 -28.45
CA GLY A 141 30.31 -11.18 -29.62
C GLY A 141 31.13 -9.99 -30.11
N ASN A 142 32.13 -9.62 -29.32
CA ASN A 142 33.33 -8.82 -29.60
C ASN A 142 33.76 -8.70 -31.10
N ASP A 143 33.92 -7.48 -31.63
CA ASP A 143 35.11 -7.10 -32.43
C ASP A 143 35.29 -5.57 -32.58
N ALA A 144 36.55 -5.18 -32.80
CA ALA A 144 37.20 -3.93 -32.42
C ALA A 144 37.23 -2.79 -33.49
N GLY A 145 37.71 -1.62 -33.03
CA GLY A 145 38.23 -0.50 -33.84
C GLY A 145 37.27 0.70 -33.90
N GLU A 146 37.68 1.96 -33.79
CA GLU A 146 38.99 2.61 -33.81
C GLU A 146 38.79 4.07 -33.36
N GLN A 147 39.87 4.69 -32.86
CA GLN A 147 39.93 6.02 -32.25
C GLN A 147 39.68 7.16 -33.25
N VAL A 148 39.15 8.30 -32.78
CA VAL A 148 39.76 9.61 -33.05
C VAL A 148 39.35 10.68 -32.03
N ALA A 149 40.34 11.48 -31.68
CA ALA A 149 40.39 12.48 -30.62
C ALA A 149 39.95 13.89 -31.06
N SER A 150 40.02 14.82 -30.09
CA SER A 150 40.05 16.30 -30.16
C SER A 150 38.71 16.96 -29.79
N MET A 151 38.64 18.07 -29.06
CA MET A 151 39.62 18.94 -28.41
C MET A 151 38.82 19.91 -27.51
N LEU A 152 39.35 20.18 -26.31
CA LEU A 152 39.40 21.45 -25.56
C LEU A 152 38.41 22.59 -25.90
N HIS A 153 37.71 23.10 -24.87
CA HIS A 153 37.88 24.49 -24.44
C HIS A 153 37.46 24.75 -22.98
N GLU A 154 38.42 25.33 -22.25
CA GLU A 154 38.36 26.16 -21.03
C GLU A 154 37.38 27.35 -21.23
N GLU A 155 36.91 28.16 -20.29
CA GLU A 155 37.08 28.41 -18.85
C GLU A 155 35.96 29.42 -18.47
N SER A 156 35.63 29.54 -17.18
CA SER A 156 35.54 30.80 -16.41
C SER A 156 34.42 30.84 -15.36
N ASN A 157 34.85 31.32 -14.18
CA ASN A 157 34.22 31.46 -12.88
C ASN A 157 32.98 32.37 -12.84
N ASP A 158 32.12 32.22 -11.81
CA ASP A 158 31.81 33.34 -10.91
C ASP A 158 31.16 32.86 -9.58
N ASP A 159 31.49 33.56 -8.51
CA ASP A 159 31.25 33.33 -7.09
C ASP A 159 29.82 33.63 -6.61
N GLY A 160 29.41 33.07 -5.46
CA GLY A 160 28.21 33.56 -4.76
C GLY A 160 27.62 32.70 -3.65
N ASP A 161 28.33 32.60 -2.52
CA ASP A 161 27.85 33.00 -1.17
C ASP A 161 26.57 32.38 -0.54
N ASP A 162 26.83 31.60 0.52
CA ASP A 162 26.25 31.66 1.87
C ASP A 162 24.79 31.27 2.16
N GLY A 163 24.66 30.15 2.89
CA GLY A 163 23.42 29.73 3.54
C GLY A 163 23.63 28.53 4.46
N ASP A 164 24.49 28.67 5.47
CA ASP A 164 24.67 27.73 6.58
C ASP A 164 23.33 27.43 7.29
N ALA A 165 22.76 26.26 7.01
CA ALA A 165 21.77 25.62 7.87
C ALA A 165 22.40 24.35 8.43
N ASP A 166 23.00 24.48 9.62
CA ASP A 166 23.57 23.40 10.43
C ASP A 166 22.49 22.36 10.77
N PRO A 167 22.53 21.14 10.21
CA PRO A 167 21.54 20.10 10.48
C PRO A 167 21.88 19.25 11.72
N ASP A 168 22.95 19.57 12.47
CA ASP A 168 23.32 18.84 13.70
C ASP A 168 22.52 19.29 14.94
N ALA A 169 21.27 19.74 14.74
CA ALA A 169 20.32 19.93 15.82
C ALA A 169 19.95 18.57 16.45
N ILE A 170 20.69 18.23 17.51
CA ILE A 170 20.52 17.07 18.38
C ILE A 170 19.05 16.94 18.81
N VAL A 171 18.34 16.00 18.20
CA VAL A 171 17.03 15.52 18.68
C VAL A 171 17.30 14.63 19.90
N ARG A 172 16.71 15.01 21.04
CA ARG A 172 16.79 14.22 22.27
C ARG A 172 16.05 12.88 22.10
N PRO A 173 16.56 11.77 22.66
CA PRO A 173 15.84 10.50 22.72
C PRO A 173 14.52 10.64 23.49
N ILE A 174 13.47 9.96 23.02
CA ILE A 174 12.08 9.95 23.57
C ILE A 174 11.91 8.92 24.71
N ASP A 175 12.94 8.17 25.07
CA ASP A 175 12.87 7.23 26.18
C ASP A 175 13.01 7.96 27.53
N GLU A 176 11.89 8.45 28.06
CA GLU A 176 11.64 8.64 29.50
C GLU A 176 10.16 9.03 29.72
N LEU A 177 9.24 8.11 29.41
CA LEU A 177 7.92 8.08 30.06
C LEU A 177 7.90 6.81 30.93
N SER A 178 7.82 7.04 32.23
CA SER A 178 7.94 6.08 33.31
C SER A 178 6.81 5.04 33.29
N GLU A 179 7.17 3.77 33.46
CA GLU A 179 6.31 2.57 33.58
C GLU A 179 5.31 2.59 34.76
N GLU A 180 5.15 3.73 35.47
CA GLU A 180 4.30 3.84 36.67
C GLU A 180 2.86 4.33 36.38
N GLU A 181 2.54 4.79 35.15
CA GLU A 181 1.17 5.25 34.80
C GLU A 181 0.27 4.16 34.17
N GLU A 182 0.79 3.01 33.73
CA GLU A 182 -0.03 1.95 33.12
C GLU A 182 -0.84 1.10 34.13
N GLU A 183 -0.47 1.05 35.41
CA GLU A 183 -1.16 0.21 36.40
C GLU A 183 -2.42 0.84 37.02
N GLU A 184 -2.64 2.15 36.90
CA GLU A 184 -3.87 2.79 37.43
C GLU A 184 -5.06 2.68 36.46
N GLU A 185 -4.86 2.73 35.15
CA GLU A 185 -5.95 2.61 34.17
C GLU A 185 -6.60 1.22 34.15
N GLU A 186 -5.84 0.14 34.37
CA GLU A 186 -6.39 -1.23 34.35
C GLU A 186 -7.31 -1.51 35.56
N LYS A 187 -7.05 -0.88 36.72
CA LYS A 187 -7.90 -1.00 37.91
C LYS A 187 -9.22 -0.25 37.78
N GLU A 188 -9.22 0.91 37.12
CA GLU A 188 -10.45 1.68 36.91
C GLU A 188 -11.38 0.99 35.88
N ALA A 189 -10.81 0.40 34.82
CA ALA A 189 -11.55 -0.36 33.81
C ALA A 189 -12.21 -1.62 34.39
N LEU A 190 -11.52 -2.35 35.28
CA LEU A 190 -12.08 -3.54 35.94
C LEU A 190 -13.15 -3.19 36.98
N SER A 191 -13.05 -2.05 37.65
CA SER A 191 -14.10 -1.55 38.55
C SER A 191 -15.38 -1.20 37.79
N LEU A 192 -15.27 -0.63 36.59
CA LEU A 192 -16.42 -0.28 35.74
C LEU A 192 -17.11 -1.48 35.09
N MET A 193 -16.40 -2.60 34.86
CA MET A 193 -16.99 -3.81 34.29
C MET A 193 -17.80 -4.66 35.30
N GLY A 194 -17.60 -4.47 36.61
CA GLY A 194 -18.31 -5.22 37.64
C GLY A 194 -19.82 -4.93 37.75
N ASP A 195 -20.27 -3.76 37.27
CA ASP A 195 -21.61 -3.25 37.57
C ASP A 195 -22.66 -3.55 36.47
N TRP A 196 -22.24 -4.11 35.33
CA TRP A 196 -23.14 -4.39 34.20
C TRP A 196 -23.94 -5.68 34.34
N ARG A 197 -23.57 -6.60 35.25
CA ARG A 197 -24.25 -7.89 35.44
C ARG A 197 -25.55 -7.84 36.24
N LEU A 198 -25.94 -6.69 36.78
CA LEU A 198 -27.13 -6.57 37.64
C LEU A 198 -28.32 -5.85 37.00
N ARG A 199 -28.25 -5.45 35.71
CA ARG A 199 -29.28 -4.60 35.09
C ARG A 199 -30.24 -5.25 34.09
N TYR A 200 -30.18 -6.56 33.87
CA TYR A 200 -31.20 -7.22 33.04
C TYR A 200 -31.58 -8.60 33.62
N PRO A 201 -32.75 -8.72 34.28
CA PRO A 201 -33.38 -10.02 34.56
C PRO A 201 -33.98 -10.67 33.32
#